data_AF-A0A7W0W420-F1
#
_entry.id   AF-A0A7W0W420-F1
#
_cell.length_a   1.000
_cell.length_b   1.000
_cell.length_c   1.000
_cell.angle_alpha   90.00
_cell.angle_beta   90.00
_cell.angle_gamma   90.00
#
_symmetry.space_group_name_H-M   'P 1'
#
loop_
_entity.id
_entity.type
_entity.pdbx_description
1 polymer ?
#
loop_
_entity_poly.entity_id
_entity_poly.type
_entity_poly.pdbx_seq_one_letter_code
_entity_poly.pdbx_strand_id
1 'polypeptide(L)' 'MPNSLPSVTMTALSRLPMMETILRLLQRTTGLRIALVAHVTDTSWTACAVVDDADFGLKPGDQLELQNTY' A
#
# COMPACT_ATOMS: atom_id res chain seq x y z
N MET A 1 8.13 -17.32 -24.05
CA MET A 1 7.80 -17.56 -22.63
C MET A 1 7.02 -16.38 -22.10
N PRO A 2 5.76 -16.51 -21.68
CA PRO A 2 5.15 -15.56 -20.78
C PRO A 2 5.12 -16.21 -19.39
N ASN A 3 6.12 -15.91 -18.56
CA ASN A 3 5.96 -16.11 -17.13
C ASN A 3 5.08 -14.98 -16.60
N SER A 4 3.82 -14.97 -17.01
CA SER A 4 2.78 -14.19 -16.34
C SER A 4 2.50 -14.91 -15.04
N LEU A 5 3.32 -14.63 -14.02
CA LEU A 5 2.92 -14.79 -12.63
C LEU A 5 1.44 -14.38 -12.56
N PRO A 6 0.54 -15.19 -12.00
CA PRO A 6 -0.85 -14.77 -11.85
C PRO A 6 -0.78 -13.43 -11.16
N SER A 7 -1.17 -12.36 -11.85
CA SER A 7 -1.03 -11.01 -11.36
C SER A 7 -1.86 -11.01 -10.09
N VAL A 8 -1.19 -11.13 -8.94
CA VAL A 8 -1.81 -10.93 -7.65
C VAL A 8 -2.38 -9.53 -7.79
N THR A 9 -3.70 -9.48 -8.00
CA THR A 9 -4.35 -8.23 -8.34
C THR A 9 -4.17 -7.34 -7.13
N MET A 10 -3.97 -6.04 -7.33
CA MET A 10 -3.70 -5.11 -6.24
C MET A 10 -4.76 -5.22 -5.12
N THR A 11 -6.00 -5.51 -5.52
CA THR A 11 -7.15 -5.82 -4.67
C THR A 11 -7.04 -7.13 -3.88
N ALA A 12 -6.34 -8.14 -4.41
CA ALA A 12 -6.12 -9.41 -3.72
C ALA A 12 -5.21 -9.24 -2.50
N LEU A 13 -4.19 -8.38 -2.57
CA LEU A 13 -3.33 -8.07 -1.42
C LEU A 13 -4.12 -7.39 -0.29
N SER A 14 -5.00 -6.45 -0.62
CA SER A 14 -5.87 -5.77 0.36
C SER A 14 -6.77 -6.71 1.14
N ARG A 15 -7.09 -7.88 0.57
CA ARG A 15 -8.00 -8.87 1.15
C ARG A 15 -7.30 -9.92 2.00
N LEU A 16 -5.97 -9.91 2.06
CA LEU A 16 -5.22 -10.83 2.89
C LEU A 16 -5.24 -10.32 4.35
N PRO A 17 -5.85 -11.05 5.30
CA PRO A 17 -5.93 -10.62 6.70
C PRO A 17 -4.55 -10.43 7.36
N MET A 18 -3.53 -11.09 6.81
CA MET A 18 -2.14 -10.91 7.22
C MET A 18 -1.61 -9.49 6.96
N MET A 19 -2.07 -8.81 5.89
CA MET A 19 -1.55 -7.50 5.52
C MET A 19 -1.89 -6.45 6.57
N GLU A 20 -3.14 -6.44 7.06
CA GLU A 20 -3.53 -5.56 8.17
C GLU A 20 -2.71 -5.86 9.43
N THR A 21 -2.47 -7.14 9.73
CA THR A 21 -1.69 -7.54 10.91
C THR A 21 -0.25 -7.02 10.85
N ILE A 22 0.41 -7.14 9.71
CA ILE A 22 1.78 -6.63 9.50
C ILE A 22 1.79 -5.10 9.57
N LEU A 23 0.85 -4.41 8.91
CA LEU A 23 0.79 -2.95 8.94
C LEU A 23 0.55 -2.42 10.35
N ARG A 24 -0.34 -3.05 11.15
CA ARG A 24 -0.54 -2.70 12.56
C ARG A 24 0.69 -3.00 13.41
N LEU A 25 1.40 -4.10 13.14
CA LEU A 25 2.67 -4.38 13.81
C LEU A 25 3.67 -3.27 13.54
N LEU A 26 3.81 -2.83 12.27
CA LEU A 26 4.69 -1.73 11.88
C LEU A 26 4.33 -0.42 12.56
N GLN A 27 3.04 -0.08 12.67
CA GLN A 27 2.62 1.11 13.43
C GLN A 27 3.07 1.03 14.89
N ARG A 28 2.85 -0.12 15.53
CA ARG A 28 3.24 -0.31 16.94
C ARG A 28 4.75 -0.29 17.15
N THR A 29 5.54 -0.78 16.19
CA THR A 29 7.01 -0.82 16.32
C THR A 29 7.66 0.51 15.96
N THR A 30 7.13 1.23 14.99
CA THR A 30 7.68 2.53 14.54
C THR A 30 7.09 3.72 15.28
N GLY A 31 5.93 3.56 15.93
CA GLY A 31 5.17 4.66 16.52
C GLY A 31 4.42 5.51 15.48
N LEU A 32 4.43 5.12 14.21
CA LEU A 32 3.69 5.81 13.15
C LEU A 32 2.20 5.48 13.23
N ARG A 33 1.36 6.46 12.90
CA ARG A 33 -0.11 6.31 12.87
C ARG A 33 -0.65 5.96 11.48
N ILE A 34 0.22 5.89 10.48
CA ILE A 34 -0.14 5.51 9.11
C ILE A 34 0.85 4.44 8.65
N ALA A 35 0.32 3.35 8.09
CA ALA A 35 1.11 2.33 7.42
C ALA A 35 0.33 1.81 6.21
N LEU A 36 1.01 1.66 5.08
CA LEU A 36 0.38 1.20 3.84
C LEU A 36 1.33 0.34 2.99
N VAL A 37 0.75 -0.49 2.14
CA VAL A 37 1.45 -1.13 1.03
C VAL A 37 1.14 -0.33 -0.23
N ALA A 38 2.16 0.09 -0.96
CA ALA A 38 2.02 0.79 -2.24
C ALA A 38 2.56 -0.06 -3.39
N HIS A 39 1.84 -0.06 -4.50
CA HIS A 39 2.38 -0.47 -5.79
C HIS A 39 3.01 0.76 -6.44
N VAL A 40 4.34 0.77 -6.55
CA VAL A 40 5.10 1.89 -7.10
C VAL A 40 5.51 1.55 -8.53
N THR A 41 5.22 2.46 -9.43
CA THR A 41 5.68 2.47 -10.83
C THR A 41 6.68 3.62 -11.00
N ASP A 42 7.27 3.74 -12.18
CA ASP A 42 8.24 4.80 -12.49
C ASP A 42 7.66 6.21 -12.30
N THR A 43 6.35 6.38 -12.48
CA THR A 43 5.69 7.69 -12.50
C THR A 43 4.62 7.89 -11.43
N SER A 44 4.24 6.84 -10.70
CA SER A 44 3.15 6.93 -9.72
C SER A 44 3.22 5.83 -8.69
N TRP A 45 2.58 6.02 -7.55
CA TRP A 45 2.28 4.93 -6.64
C TRP A 45 0.79 4.87 -6.32
N THR A 46 0.30 3.65 -6.12
CA THR A 46 -1.09 3.39 -5.75
C THR A 46 -1.15 2.61 -4.43
N ALA A 47 -1.98 3.05 -3.49
CA ALA A 47 -2.17 2.40 -2.22
C ALA A 47 -2.91 1.06 -2.40
N CYS A 48 -2.29 -0.05 -2.06
CA CYS A 48 -2.88 -1.39 -2.12
C CYS A 48 -3.64 -1.73 -0.84
N ALA A 49 -3.05 -1.42 0.31
CA ALA A 49 -3.63 -1.68 1.63
C ALA A 49 -3.23 -0.54 2.55
N VAL A 50 -4.16 -0.03 3.35
CA VAL A 50 -3.94 1.14 4.19
C VAL A 50 -4.47 0.85 5.58
N VAL A 51 -3.66 1.17 6.59
CA VAL A 51 -4.09 1.34 7.98
C VAL A 51 -3.75 2.78 8.34
N ASP A 52 -4.79 3.60 8.49
CA ASP A 52 -4.69 5.03 8.78
C ASP A 52 -5.43 5.31 10.09
N ASP A 53 -4.67 5.42 11.18
CA ASP A 53 -5.14 5.84 12.50
C ASP A 53 -4.92 7.35 12.70
N ALA A 54 -4.32 8.03 11.72
CA ALA A 54 -4.04 9.46 11.77
C ALA A 54 -5.16 10.33 11.19
N ASP A 55 -6.20 9.71 10.61
CA ASP A 55 -7.27 10.37 9.86
C ASP A 55 -6.74 11.21 8.68
N PHE A 56 -5.68 10.72 8.02
CA PHE A 56 -5.14 11.34 6.81
C PHE A 56 -6.12 11.21 5.63
N GLY A 57 -7.04 10.26 5.70
CA GLY A 57 -8.09 10.03 4.72
C GLY A 57 -7.64 9.12 3.57
N LEU A 58 -6.48 8.48 3.71
CA LEU A 58 -5.91 7.64 2.65
C LEU A 58 -6.65 6.30 2.57
N LYS A 59 -6.98 5.89 1.34
CA LYS A 59 -7.75 4.68 1.06
C LYS A 59 -7.02 3.74 0.10
N PRO A 60 -7.28 2.42 0.17
CA PRO A 60 -6.88 1.51 -0.88
C PRO A 60 -7.43 1.99 -2.23
N GLY A 61 -6.55 2.10 -3.24
CA GLY A 61 -6.85 2.64 -4.56
C GLY A 61 -6.41 4.09 -4.75
N ASP A 62 -6.09 4.82 -3.68
CA ASP A 62 -5.56 6.19 -3.82
C ASP A 62 -4.23 6.16 -4.55
N GLN A 63 -4.10 7.04 -5.54
CA GLN A 63 -2.90 7.17 -6.35
C GLN A 63 -2.27 8.54 -6.09
N LEU A 64 -0.95 8.55 -5.96
CA LEU A 64 -0.17 9.76 -5.97
C LEU A 64 0.79 9.70 -7.15
N GLU A 65 0.78 10.76 -7.95
CA GLU A 65 1.78 10.94 -9.00
C GLU A 65 3.13 11.24 -8.36
N LEU A 66 4.15 10.51 -8.80
CA LEU A 66 5.53 10.81 -8.43
C LEU A 66 5.97 12.00 -9.28
N GLN A 67 5.74 13.19 -8.76
CA GLN A 67 6.32 14.41 -9.31
C GLN A 67 7.82 14.35 -9.03
N ASN A 68 8.65 14.17 -10.07
CA ASN A 68 10.11 14.22 -9.95
C ASN A 68 10.51 15.58 -9.37
N THR A 69 10.74 15.63 -8.06
CA THR A 69 11.31 16.79 -7.40
C THR A 69 12.82 16.68 -7.52
N TYR A 70 13.34 17.06 -8.69
CA TYR A 70 14.78 17.30 -8.90
C TYR A 70 15.24 18.54 -8.13
#